data_AF-K2LGY9-F1
#
_entry.id   AF-K2LGY9-F1
#
_cell.length_a   1.000
_cell.length_b   1.000
_cell.length_c   1.000
_cell.angle_alpha   90.00
_cell.angle_beta   90.00
_cell.angle_gamma   90.00
#
_symmetry.space_group_name_H-M   'P 1'
#
loop_
_entity.id
_entity.type
_entity.pdbx_description
1 polymer ?
#
loop_
_entity_poly.entity_id
_entity_poly.type
_entity_poly.pdbx_seq_one_letter_code
_entity_poly.pdbx_strand_id
1 'polypeptide(L)'
;MIEFFGSRMGLFFQKEAIDLLYQEYGGHPLLTRLACSFQHEQLEAQGSARPTRITKEDIVACAQERDAELSSYCGHVVSEIAELYPDEYELLKTLAAGEIADFAVLASRHEDVRHIRDYGLVHVESGSVPTFRIPVVKRYLKYTERDAIAKDEANRFGSYEQRLTWVRRRSRSIIDDLILFNDGREESSLPTMYRKSSNLKGHTFLDIGVVDDETSAVAFLVHTHKHIVEPADKFLRGGVAKNDMVKSELPILRHSFMRLKAYRNKFCHIELTPETEKAYSSFINEDFDGIDVSAIEDGWFKMQRRVLDNIHIALQTELSRI
;
A
#
# COMPACT_ATOMS: atom_id res chain seq x y z
N MET A 1 6.53 -4.44 26.89
CA MET A 1 5.21 -4.53 27.56
C MET A 1 4.69 -5.97 27.58
N ILE A 2 4.49 -6.59 26.40
CA ILE A 2 3.95 -7.94 26.24
C ILE A 2 4.74 -8.97 27.05
N GLU A 3 6.07 -9.02 26.89
CA GLU A 3 6.92 -9.99 27.61
C GLU A 3 6.86 -9.80 29.14
N PHE A 4 6.88 -8.56 29.61
CA PHE A 4 6.91 -8.24 31.04
C PHE A 4 5.60 -8.60 31.75
N PHE A 5 4.45 -8.22 31.19
CA PHE A 5 3.15 -8.53 31.79
C PHE A 5 2.74 -9.97 31.52
N GLY A 6 2.99 -10.49 30.32
CA GLY A 6 2.67 -11.86 29.93
C GLY A 6 3.38 -12.90 30.80
N SER A 7 4.70 -12.75 31.00
CA SER A 7 5.47 -13.70 31.82
C SER A 7 4.96 -13.83 33.26
N ARG A 8 4.49 -12.72 33.85
CA ARG A 8 3.88 -12.71 35.20
C ARG A 8 2.54 -13.46 35.26
N MET A 9 1.85 -13.58 34.12
CA MET A 9 0.58 -14.31 33.99
C MET A 9 0.78 -15.76 33.52
N GLY A 10 2.04 -16.19 33.31
CA GLY A 10 2.37 -17.51 32.76
C GLY A 10 2.22 -17.61 31.24
N LEU A 11 2.19 -16.48 30.53
CA LEU A 11 2.06 -16.40 29.08
C LEU A 11 3.38 -15.99 28.44
N PHE A 12 3.93 -16.83 27.57
CA PHE A 12 5.22 -16.61 26.91
C PHE A 12 5.02 -16.46 25.40
N PHE A 13 4.92 -15.21 24.95
CA PHE A 13 4.79 -14.88 23.54
C PHE A 13 6.12 -15.11 22.82
N GLN A 14 6.09 -15.85 21.71
CA GLN A 14 7.22 -15.97 20.81
C GLN A 14 7.47 -14.65 20.08
N LYS A 15 8.71 -14.45 19.62
CA LYS A 15 9.11 -13.21 18.93
C LYS A 15 8.23 -12.94 17.71
N GLU A 16 7.94 -13.96 16.92
CA GLU A 16 7.14 -13.89 15.71
C GLU A 16 5.68 -13.48 16.02
N ALA A 17 5.15 -13.87 17.18
CA ALA A 17 3.84 -13.45 17.66
C ALA A 17 3.84 -11.98 18.10
N ILE A 18 4.90 -11.54 18.80
CA ILE A 18 5.10 -10.15 19.19
C ILE A 18 5.22 -9.26 17.95
N ASP A 19 6.02 -9.68 16.97
CA ASP A 19 6.22 -8.97 15.70
C ASP A 19 4.88 -8.84 14.94
N LEU A 20 4.06 -9.90 14.91
CA LEU A 20 2.72 -9.85 14.29
C LEU A 20 1.78 -8.88 15.02
N LEU A 21 1.72 -8.93 16.36
CA LEU A 21 0.90 -8.00 17.15
C LEU A 21 1.36 -6.55 16.95
N TYR A 22 2.67 -6.31 16.88
CA TYR A 22 3.21 -4.99 16.58
C TYR A 22 2.84 -4.52 15.17
N GLN A 23 2.90 -5.41 14.17
CA GLN A 23 2.50 -5.11 12.80
C GLN A 23 1.01 -4.76 12.70
N GLU A 24 0.12 -5.49 13.39
CA GLU A 24 -1.32 -5.26 13.33
C GLU A 24 -1.80 -4.03 14.13
N TYR A 25 -1.16 -3.75 15.27
CA TYR A 25 -1.60 -2.71 16.20
C TYR A 25 -0.68 -1.47 16.22
N GLY A 26 0.37 -1.44 15.41
CA GLY A 26 1.28 -0.30 15.25
C GLY A 26 2.06 0.08 16.52
N GLY A 27 2.09 -0.79 17.53
CA GLY A 27 2.64 -0.49 18.86
C GLY A 27 1.74 0.37 19.76
N HIS A 28 0.48 0.59 19.39
CA HIS A 28 -0.47 1.38 20.18
C HIS A 28 -0.75 0.72 21.54
N PRO A 29 -0.35 1.33 22.68
CA PRO A 29 -0.36 0.68 24.00
C PRO A 29 -1.69 0.04 24.38
N LEU A 30 -2.81 0.74 24.15
CA LEU A 30 -4.14 0.25 24.49
C LEU A 30 -4.58 -0.92 23.60
N LEU A 31 -4.40 -0.81 22.28
CA LEU A 31 -4.84 -1.84 21.34
C LEU A 31 -4.01 -3.12 21.51
N THR A 32 -2.70 -2.97 21.69
CA THR A 32 -1.82 -4.10 21.99
C THR A 32 -2.23 -4.78 23.30
N ARG A 33 -2.57 -4.01 24.35
CA ARG A 33 -3.01 -4.58 25.63
C ARG A 33 -4.33 -5.34 25.49
N LEU A 34 -5.31 -4.77 24.79
CA LEU A 34 -6.60 -5.41 24.54
C LEU A 34 -6.45 -6.69 23.72
N ALA A 35 -5.62 -6.68 22.69
CA ALA A 35 -5.32 -7.86 21.90
C ALA A 35 -4.70 -8.99 22.75
N CYS A 36 -3.77 -8.66 23.65
CA CYS A 36 -3.21 -9.62 24.60
C CYS A 36 -4.23 -10.11 25.64
N SER A 37 -5.11 -9.23 26.13
CA SER A 37 -6.20 -9.58 27.05
C SER A 37 -7.18 -10.57 26.39
N PHE A 38 -7.59 -10.31 25.15
CA PHE A 38 -8.43 -11.23 24.39
C PHE A 38 -7.78 -12.61 24.27
N GLN A 39 -6.49 -12.67 23.92
CA GLN A 39 -5.77 -13.95 23.85
C GLN A 39 -5.75 -14.69 25.19
N HIS A 40 -5.60 -13.96 26.29
CA HIS A 40 -5.63 -14.53 27.63
C HIS A 40 -7.00 -15.10 27.97
N GLU A 41 -8.08 -14.38 27.69
CA GLU A 41 -9.46 -14.82 27.94
C GLU A 41 -9.82 -16.06 27.12
N GLN A 42 -9.38 -16.13 25.86
CA GLN A 42 -9.54 -17.32 25.01
C GLN A 42 -8.83 -18.55 25.60
N LEU A 43 -7.61 -18.38 26.10
CA LEU A 43 -6.87 -19.47 26.75
C LEU A 43 -7.53 -19.93 28.06
N GLU A 44 -8.11 -18.99 28.83
CA GLU A 44 -8.88 -19.33 30.03
C GLU A 44 -10.17 -20.09 29.70
N ALA A 45 -10.92 -19.65 28.68
CA ALA A 45 -12.12 -20.33 28.22
C ALA A 45 -11.83 -21.77 27.73
N GLN A 46 -10.67 -21.98 27.12
CA GLN A 46 -10.20 -23.30 26.68
C GLN A 46 -9.63 -24.16 27.82
N GLY A 47 -9.51 -23.63 29.04
CA GLY A 47 -8.95 -24.36 30.18
C GLY A 47 -7.45 -24.68 30.04
N SER A 48 -6.71 -23.85 29.30
CA SER A 48 -5.29 -24.11 29.00
C SER A 48 -4.42 -24.09 30.26
N ALA A 49 -3.60 -25.13 30.43
CA ALA A 49 -2.64 -25.21 31.53
C ALA A 49 -1.50 -24.20 31.36
N ARG A 50 -1.13 -23.53 32.45
CA ARG A 50 -0.03 -22.56 32.49
C ARG A 50 1.23 -23.18 33.10
N PRO A 51 2.44 -22.81 32.65
CA PRO A 51 2.73 -21.78 31.64
C PRO A 51 2.44 -22.21 30.20
N THR A 52 2.01 -21.26 29.36
CA THR A 52 1.64 -21.50 27.96
C THR A 52 2.52 -20.65 27.03
N ARG A 53 2.95 -21.24 25.92
CA ARG A 53 3.64 -20.53 24.85
C ARG A 53 2.62 -20.09 23.81
N ILE A 54 2.70 -18.83 23.39
CA ILE A 54 1.83 -18.26 22.37
C ILE A 54 2.64 -18.09 21.09
N THR A 55 2.25 -18.80 20.05
CA THR A 55 2.92 -18.76 18.74
C THR A 55 2.23 -17.77 17.79
N LYS A 56 2.82 -17.58 16.61
CA LYS A 56 2.21 -16.76 15.57
C LYS A 56 0.87 -17.35 15.11
N GLU A 57 0.80 -18.67 15.00
CA GLU A 57 -0.39 -19.40 14.55
C GLU A 57 -1.56 -19.19 15.50
N ASP A 58 -1.31 -19.16 16.81
CA ASP A 58 -2.34 -18.86 17.82
C ASP A 58 -2.95 -17.46 17.61
N ILE A 59 -2.11 -16.46 17.34
CA ILE A 59 -2.56 -15.08 17.07
C ILE A 59 -3.32 -14.99 15.75
N VAL A 60 -2.91 -15.74 14.72
CA VAL A 60 -3.62 -15.75 13.42
C VAL A 60 -4.98 -16.43 13.56
N ALA A 61 -5.06 -17.55 14.28
CA ALA A 61 -6.28 -18.34 14.42
C ALA A 61 -7.44 -17.54 15.04
N CYS A 62 -7.13 -16.61 15.95
CA CYS A 62 -8.14 -15.80 16.65
C CYS A 62 -8.25 -14.36 16.11
N ALA A 63 -7.58 -14.03 15.00
CA ALA A 63 -7.46 -12.66 14.52
C ALA A 63 -8.79 -11.97 14.22
N GLN A 64 -9.71 -12.68 13.56
CA GLN A 64 -11.00 -12.11 13.16
C GLN A 64 -11.88 -11.78 14.37
N GLU A 65 -11.97 -12.69 15.35
CA GLU A 65 -12.75 -12.48 16.57
C GLU A 65 -12.15 -11.37 17.44
N ARG A 66 -10.82 -11.38 17.56
CA ARG A 66 -10.09 -10.34 18.29
C ARG A 66 -10.33 -8.96 17.68
N ASP A 67 -10.21 -8.83 16.37
CA ASP A 67 -10.42 -7.56 15.69
C ASP A 67 -11.88 -7.08 15.79
N ALA A 68 -12.84 -8.01 15.81
CA ALA A 68 -14.25 -7.68 16.04
C ALA A 68 -14.48 -7.11 17.46
N GLU A 69 -13.86 -7.68 18.49
CA GLU A 69 -13.91 -7.12 19.86
C GLU A 69 -13.25 -5.74 19.95
N LEU A 70 -12.11 -5.58 19.28
CA LEU A 70 -11.34 -4.33 19.26
C LEU A 70 -12.02 -3.23 18.41
N SER A 71 -13.03 -3.56 17.61
CA SER A 71 -13.71 -2.62 16.72
C SER A 71 -14.33 -1.42 17.46
N SER A 72 -14.89 -1.65 18.66
CA SER A 72 -15.46 -0.57 19.49
C SER A 72 -14.42 0.48 19.87
N TYR A 73 -13.20 0.04 20.23
CA TYR A 73 -12.08 0.93 20.55
C TYR A 73 -11.53 1.63 19.32
N CYS A 74 -11.48 0.94 18.16
CA CYS A 74 -11.14 1.59 16.89
C CYS A 74 -12.16 2.71 16.58
N GLY A 75 -13.44 2.47 16.87
CA GLY A 75 -14.51 3.46 16.76
C GLY A 75 -14.26 4.71 17.58
N HIS A 76 -13.88 4.56 18.85
CA HIS A 76 -13.57 5.72 19.70
C HIS A 76 -12.38 6.53 19.15
N VAL A 77 -11.29 5.87 18.73
CA VAL A 77 -10.13 6.55 18.14
C VAL A 77 -10.54 7.34 16.89
N VAL A 78 -11.35 6.72 16.03
CA VAL A 78 -11.80 7.34 14.78
C VAL A 78 -12.79 8.48 15.04
N SER A 79 -13.72 8.33 15.98
CA SER A 79 -14.73 9.35 16.29
C SER A 79 -14.09 10.63 16.84
N GLU A 80 -13.06 10.52 17.69
CA GLU A 80 -12.33 11.69 18.19
C GLU A 80 -11.72 12.50 17.05
N ILE A 81 -11.13 11.85 16.05
CA ILE A 81 -10.57 12.52 14.86
C ILE A 81 -11.69 13.15 14.02
N ALA A 82 -12.78 12.41 13.79
CA ALA A 82 -13.90 12.89 12.98
C ALA A 82 -14.58 14.13 13.59
N GLU A 83 -14.70 14.19 14.92
CA GLU A 83 -15.33 15.31 15.63
C GLU A 83 -14.41 16.53 15.75
N LEU A 84 -13.13 16.32 16.06
CA LEU A 84 -12.20 17.41 16.37
C LEU A 84 -11.45 17.92 15.13
N TYR A 85 -11.19 17.06 14.15
CA TYR A 85 -10.34 17.32 12.99
C TYR A 85 -10.96 16.75 11.69
N PRO A 86 -12.12 17.26 11.26
CA PRO A 86 -12.88 16.70 10.13
C PRO A 86 -12.08 16.66 8.82
N ASP A 87 -11.24 17.68 8.54
CA ASP A 87 -10.42 17.70 7.33
C ASP A 87 -9.36 16.59 7.35
N GLU A 88 -8.71 16.36 8.50
CA GLU A 88 -7.75 15.26 8.65
C GLU A 88 -8.44 13.89 8.60
N TYR A 89 -9.69 13.81 9.05
CA TYR A 89 -10.51 12.62 8.94
C TYR A 89 -10.77 12.23 7.48
N GLU A 90 -11.07 13.21 6.61
CA GLU A 90 -11.23 12.98 5.17
C GLU A 90 -9.93 12.49 4.52
N LEU A 91 -8.78 13.04 4.91
CA LEU A 91 -7.47 12.53 4.49
C LEU A 91 -7.24 11.09 4.97
N LEU A 92 -7.58 10.79 6.23
CA LEU A 92 -7.46 9.44 6.78
C LEU A 92 -8.30 8.42 6.00
N LYS A 93 -9.53 8.80 5.62
CA LYS A 93 -10.39 7.99 4.73
C LYS A 93 -9.77 7.78 3.36
N THR A 94 -9.20 8.83 2.77
CA THR A 94 -8.53 8.79 1.47
C THR A 94 -7.37 7.79 1.48
N LEU A 95 -6.54 7.83 2.54
CA LEU A 95 -5.44 6.88 2.70
C LEU A 95 -5.91 5.46 2.99
N ALA A 96 -6.96 5.29 3.80
CA ALA A 96 -7.53 3.98 4.09
C ALA A 96 -8.16 3.32 2.86
N ALA A 97 -8.74 4.13 1.96
CA ALA A 97 -9.23 3.70 0.65
C ALA A 97 -8.09 3.35 -0.33
N GLY A 98 -6.82 3.59 0.05
CA GLY A 98 -5.62 3.28 -0.74
C GLY A 98 -5.26 4.35 -1.77
N GLU A 99 -5.91 5.51 -1.76
CA GLU A 99 -5.65 6.65 -2.65
C GLU A 99 -4.39 7.42 -2.21
N ILE A 100 -3.26 6.72 -2.13
CA ILE A 100 -2.01 7.22 -1.52
C ILE A 100 -1.50 8.47 -2.24
N ALA A 101 -1.59 8.50 -3.57
CA ALA A 101 -1.13 9.64 -4.36
C ALA A 101 -1.96 10.89 -4.09
N ASP A 102 -3.28 10.75 -4.01
CA ASP A 102 -4.18 11.87 -3.73
C ASP A 102 -4.00 12.34 -2.27
N PHE A 103 -3.84 11.41 -1.33
CA PHE A 103 -3.45 11.73 0.04
C PHE A 103 -2.14 12.53 0.07
N ALA A 104 -1.09 12.11 -0.64
CA ALA A 104 0.20 12.79 -0.62
C ALA A 104 0.12 14.23 -1.16
N VAL A 105 -0.70 14.47 -2.18
CA VAL A 105 -0.95 15.81 -2.72
C VAL A 105 -1.67 16.68 -1.70
N LEU A 106 -2.71 16.13 -1.06
CA LEU A 106 -3.52 16.88 -0.10
C LEU A 106 -2.79 17.10 1.24
N ALA A 107 -1.93 16.16 1.65
CA ALA A 107 -1.11 16.22 2.86
C ALA A 107 0.21 16.98 2.66
N SER A 108 0.28 17.88 1.67
CA SER A 108 1.52 18.58 1.31
C SER A 108 2.05 19.49 2.41
N ARG A 109 1.19 19.98 3.31
CA ARG A 109 1.61 20.79 4.46
C ARG A 109 1.58 19.96 5.73
N HIS A 110 2.57 20.23 6.59
CA HIS A 110 2.72 19.55 7.88
C HIS A 110 1.51 19.71 8.81
N GLU A 111 0.74 20.78 8.63
CA GLU A 111 -0.46 21.12 9.39
C GLU A 111 -1.67 20.27 8.97
N ASP A 112 -1.71 19.83 7.70
CA ASP A 112 -2.85 19.10 7.13
C ASP A 112 -3.01 17.69 7.72
N VAL A 113 -1.96 17.15 8.33
CA VAL A 113 -1.93 15.77 8.88
C VAL A 113 -1.35 15.72 10.29
N ARG A 114 -1.28 16.87 10.97
CA ARG A 114 -0.56 16.97 12.24
C ARG A 114 -1.15 16.03 13.28
N HIS A 115 -2.46 16.05 13.46
CA HIS A 115 -3.09 15.29 14.53
C HIS A 115 -3.06 13.80 14.22
N ILE A 116 -3.49 13.37 13.02
CA ILE A 116 -3.46 11.95 12.65
C ILE A 116 -2.05 11.35 12.65
N ARG A 117 -1.00 12.16 12.39
CA ARG A 117 0.40 11.76 12.55
C ARG A 117 0.79 11.66 14.03
N ASP A 118 0.49 12.69 14.82
CA ASP A 118 0.88 12.75 16.24
C ASP A 118 0.16 11.68 17.08
N TYR A 119 -1.07 11.30 16.69
CA TYR A 119 -1.79 10.13 17.21
C TYR A 119 -1.22 8.78 16.74
N GLY A 120 -0.27 8.77 15.80
CA GLY A 120 0.38 7.57 15.29
C GLY A 120 -0.49 6.74 14.33
N LEU A 121 -1.55 7.32 13.76
CA LEU A 121 -2.42 6.64 12.79
C LEU A 121 -1.77 6.54 11.41
N VAL A 122 -0.99 7.56 11.06
CA VAL A 122 -0.27 7.64 9.78
C VAL A 122 1.21 7.95 9.99
N HIS A 123 2.02 7.58 9.01
CA HIS A 123 3.39 8.02 8.90
C HIS A 123 3.53 8.79 7.59
N VAL A 124 3.88 10.07 7.74
CA VAL A 124 4.12 11.03 6.65
C VAL A 124 5.44 11.69 6.96
N GLU A 125 6.44 11.44 6.11
CA GLU A 125 7.77 12.02 6.21
C GLU A 125 8.23 12.46 4.82
N SER A 126 9.00 13.54 4.74
CA SER A 126 9.55 14.01 3.48
C SER A 126 10.43 12.92 2.85
N GLY A 127 10.19 12.62 1.58
CA GLY A 127 10.90 11.56 0.90
C GLY A 127 10.50 10.16 1.35
N SER A 128 9.34 9.94 1.96
CA SER A 128 8.74 8.61 2.14
C SER A 128 7.33 8.54 1.57
N VAL A 129 6.88 7.33 1.20
CA VAL A 129 5.48 7.12 0.79
C VAL A 129 4.60 7.17 2.04
N PRO A 130 3.52 7.96 2.06
CA PRO A 130 2.59 7.99 3.17
C PRO A 130 2.00 6.60 3.46
N THR A 131 1.98 6.21 4.73
CA THR A 131 1.49 4.89 5.15
C THR A 131 0.54 4.98 6.34
N PHE A 132 -0.47 4.10 6.34
CA PHE A 132 -1.34 3.89 7.49
C PHE A 132 -0.63 2.96 8.47
N ARG A 133 -0.47 3.37 9.73
CA ARG A 133 0.39 2.71 10.72
C ARG A 133 -0.30 1.65 11.56
N ILE A 134 -1.62 1.72 11.68
CA ILE A 134 -2.43 0.79 12.48
C ILE A 134 -3.42 0.04 11.57
N PRO A 135 -3.05 -1.13 11.04
CA PRO A 135 -3.88 -1.91 10.12
C PRO A 135 -5.30 -2.20 10.61
N VAL A 136 -5.48 -2.53 11.90
CA VAL A 136 -6.83 -2.79 12.43
C VAL A 136 -7.75 -1.57 12.33
N VAL A 137 -7.20 -0.36 12.56
CA VAL A 137 -7.95 0.90 12.45
C VAL A 137 -8.23 1.23 10.98
N LYS A 138 -7.28 0.96 10.09
CA LYS A 138 -7.49 1.09 8.62
C LYS A 138 -8.66 0.21 8.17
N ARG A 139 -8.69 -1.06 8.58
CA ARG A 139 -9.76 -2.01 8.24
C ARG A 139 -11.10 -1.57 8.81
N TYR A 140 -11.11 -1.15 10.08
CA TYR A 140 -12.30 -0.58 10.72
C TYR A 140 -12.85 0.60 9.93
N LEU A 141 -12.01 1.59 9.62
CA LEU A 141 -12.40 2.80 8.89
C LEU A 141 -12.94 2.47 7.49
N LYS A 142 -12.27 1.58 6.75
CA LYS A 142 -12.70 1.13 5.42
C LYS A 142 -14.06 0.42 5.47
N TYR A 143 -14.34 -0.30 6.56
CA TYR A 143 -15.63 -0.97 6.75
C TYR A 143 -16.74 0.03 7.10
N THR A 144 -16.52 0.93 8.06
CA THR A 144 -17.54 1.89 8.51
C THR A 144 -17.84 2.97 7.47
N GLU A 145 -16.85 3.38 6.70
CA GLU A 145 -16.98 4.44 5.68
C GLU A 145 -17.14 3.88 4.26
N ARG A 146 -17.46 2.58 4.12
CA ARG A 146 -17.59 1.90 2.83
C ARG A 146 -18.49 2.64 1.85
N ASP A 147 -19.66 3.07 2.30
CA ASP A 147 -20.65 3.73 1.44
C ASP A 147 -20.19 5.13 1.03
N ALA A 148 -19.52 5.86 1.92
CA ALA A 148 -18.94 7.16 1.62
C ALA A 148 -17.80 7.05 0.60
N ILE A 149 -16.91 6.07 0.79
CA ILE A 149 -15.80 5.77 -0.13
C ILE A 149 -16.35 5.35 -1.51
N ALA A 150 -17.34 4.45 -1.54
CA ALA A 150 -17.97 4.01 -2.79
C ALA A 150 -18.66 5.17 -3.52
N LYS A 151 -19.29 6.09 -2.79
CA LYS A 151 -19.92 7.28 -3.35
C LYS A 151 -18.90 8.26 -3.92
N ASP A 152 -17.78 8.52 -3.23
CA ASP A 152 -16.67 9.33 -3.77
C ASP A 152 -16.11 8.72 -5.06
N GLU A 153 -15.87 7.41 -5.03
CA GLU A 153 -15.38 6.66 -6.19
C GLU A 153 -16.34 6.75 -7.38
N ALA A 154 -17.63 6.54 -7.15
CA ALA A 154 -18.66 6.69 -8.18
C ALA A 154 -18.74 8.13 -8.72
N ASN A 155 -18.52 9.16 -7.89
CA ASN A 155 -18.51 10.55 -8.35
C ASN A 155 -17.28 10.86 -9.24
N ARG A 156 -16.11 10.32 -8.87
CA ARG A 156 -14.84 10.55 -9.59
C ARG A 156 -14.69 9.70 -10.85
N PHE A 157 -15.31 8.52 -10.87
CA PHE A 157 -15.07 7.49 -11.88
C PHE A 157 -16.35 6.82 -12.42
N GLY A 158 -17.50 7.46 -12.24
CA GLY A 158 -18.81 6.92 -12.62
C GLY A 158 -19.02 6.79 -14.13
N SER A 159 -18.28 7.55 -14.94
CA SER A 159 -18.31 7.44 -16.40
C SER A 159 -16.97 7.07 -17.02
N TYR A 160 -17.03 6.43 -18.19
CA TYR A 160 -15.84 6.10 -18.99
C TYR A 160 -14.99 7.35 -19.30
N GLU A 161 -15.63 8.50 -19.58
CA GLU A 161 -14.92 9.76 -19.88
C GLU A 161 -14.14 10.27 -18.67
N GLN A 162 -14.72 10.17 -17.46
CA GLN A 162 -14.04 10.53 -16.22
C GLN A 162 -12.84 9.62 -15.97
N ARG A 163 -13.01 8.30 -16.12
CA ARG A 163 -11.94 7.30 -16.02
C ARG A 163 -10.81 7.60 -17.01
N LEU A 164 -11.15 7.82 -18.28
CA LEU A 164 -10.18 8.10 -19.34
C LEU A 164 -9.42 9.40 -19.09
N THR A 165 -10.12 10.45 -18.64
CA THR A 165 -9.51 11.74 -18.28
C THR A 165 -8.50 11.57 -17.16
N TRP A 166 -8.87 10.80 -16.12
CA TRP A 166 -7.97 10.50 -15.02
C TRP A 166 -6.75 9.70 -15.47
N VAL A 167 -6.94 8.63 -16.25
CA VAL A 167 -5.84 7.78 -16.77
C VAL A 167 -4.87 8.61 -17.58
N ARG A 168 -5.35 9.42 -18.53
CA ARG A 168 -4.50 10.28 -19.37
C ARG A 168 -3.72 11.29 -18.55
N ARG A 169 -4.37 11.93 -17.57
CA ARG A 169 -3.71 12.88 -16.67
C ARG A 169 -2.61 12.18 -15.88
N ARG A 170 -2.91 11.04 -15.25
CA ARG A 170 -1.95 10.30 -14.43
C ARG A 170 -0.78 9.77 -15.27
N SER A 171 -1.05 9.21 -16.45
CA SER A 171 -0.02 8.74 -17.38
C SER A 171 0.90 9.87 -17.84
N ARG A 172 0.36 11.07 -18.08
CA ARG A 172 1.17 12.25 -18.42
C ARG A 172 2.06 12.65 -17.25
N SER A 173 1.52 12.79 -16.04
CA SER A 173 2.31 13.09 -14.84
C SER A 173 3.46 12.11 -14.64
N ILE A 174 3.21 10.80 -14.81
CA ILE A 174 4.27 9.78 -14.69
C ILE A 174 5.39 9.99 -15.72
N ILE A 175 5.05 10.30 -16.97
CA ILE A 175 6.07 10.54 -18.01
C ILE A 175 6.88 11.80 -17.72
N ASP A 176 6.20 12.88 -17.34
CA ASP A 176 6.85 14.15 -17.01
C ASP A 176 7.78 13.96 -15.81
N ASP A 177 7.32 13.25 -14.77
CA ASP A 177 8.09 12.92 -13.57
C ASP A 177 9.28 12.01 -13.88
N LEU A 178 9.14 11.03 -14.78
CA LEU A 178 10.24 10.15 -15.20
C LEU A 178 11.34 10.92 -15.93
N ILE A 179 10.94 11.87 -16.79
CA ILE A 179 11.87 12.74 -17.51
C ILE A 179 12.60 13.63 -16.49
N LEU A 180 11.86 14.34 -15.65
CA LEU A 180 12.42 15.20 -14.60
C LEU A 180 13.36 14.42 -13.67
N PHE A 181 12.97 13.22 -13.28
CA PHE A 181 13.76 12.35 -12.41
C PHE A 181 15.08 11.94 -13.07
N ASN A 182 15.01 11.51 -14.34
CA ASN A 182 16.20 11.04 -15.03
C ASN A 182 17.17 12.21 -15.35
N ASP A 183 16.65 13.36 -15.77
CA ASP A 183 17.43 14.57 -16.04
C ASP A 183 18.04 15.14 -14.75
N GLY A 184 17.25 15.25 -13.68
CA GLY A 184 17.73 15.77 -12.39
C GLY A 184 18.85 14.92 -11.78
N ARG A 185 18.82 13.59 -11.98
CA ARG A 185 19.93 12.71 -11.59
C ARG A 185 21.16 12.91 -12.46
N GLU A 186 20.99 13.08 -13.77
CA GLU A 186 22.11 13.36 -14.68
C GLU A 186 22.80 14.68 -14.31
N GLU A 187 22.02 15.74 -14.06
CA GLU A 187 22.51 17.05 -13.60
C GLU A 187 23.23 16.97 -12.25
N SER A 188 22.72 16.15 -11.34
CA SER A 188 23.31 15.91 -10.02
C SER A 188 24.48 14.90 -10.04
N SER A 189 24.91 14.44 -11.22
CA SER A 189 25.94 13.40 -11.39
C SER A 189 25.65 12.09 -10.66
N LEU A 190 24.37 11.78 -10.44
CA LEU A 190 23.89 10.54 -9.87
C LEU A 190 23.64 9.49 -10.96
N PRO A 191 23.74 8.18 -10.65
CA PRO A 191 23.44 7.13 -11.61
C PRO A 191 21.99 7.21 -12.12
N THR A 192 21.80 7.22 -13.43
CA THR A 192 20.47 7.33 -14.06
C THR A 192 19.79 5.96 -14.24
N MET A 193 18.46 5.97 -14.36
CA MET A 193 17.66 4.77 -14.65
C MET A 193 17.56 4.47 -16.14
N TYR A 194 17.68 5.51 -16.97
CA TYR A 194 17.58 5.43 -18.40
C TYR A 194 18.82 6.04 -19.04
N ARG A 195 19.18 5.54 -20.23
CA ARG A 195 20.35 6.06 -20.97
C ARG A 195 20.23 7.56 -21.27
N LYS A 196 19.02 8.00 -21.65
CA LYS A 196 18.62 9.39 -21.91
C LYS A 196 17.11 9.50 -21.72
N SER A 197 16.62 10.65 -21.27
CA SER A 197 15.18 10.89 -21.13
C SER A 197 14.44 10.83 -22.47
N SER A 198 15.10 11.17 -23.57
CA SER A 198 14.59 10.98 -24.95
C SER A 198 14.27 9.52 -25.32
N ASN A 199 14.81 8.55 -24.57
CA ASN A 199 14.54 7.12 -24.81
C ASN A 199 13.22 6.66 -24.21
N LEU A 200 12.64 7.45 -23.30
CA LEU A 200 11.28 7.27 -22.85
C LEU A 200 10.39 7.64 -24.03
N LYS A 201 9.77 6.63 -24.66
CA LYS A 201 8.78 6.83 -25.73
C LYS A 201 7.45 7.29 -25.11
N GLY A 202 7.48 8.43 -24.42
CA GLY A 202 6.39 8.94 -23.61
C GLY A 202 5.10 9.15 -24.39
N HIS A 203 5.19 9.65 -25.63
CA HIS A 203 4.02 9.82 -26.50
C HIS A 203 3.26 8.51 -26.73
N THR A 204 3.96 7.39 -26.91
CA THR A 204 3.31 6.07 -27.12
C THR A 204 2.72 5.53 -25.81
N PHE A 205 3.27 5.88 -24.65
CA PHE A 205 2.69 5.50 -23.37
C PHE A 205 1.34 6.19 -23.11
N LEU A 206 1.12 7.38 -23.67
CA LEU A 206 -0.14 8.11 -23.51
C LEU A 206 -1.34 7.47 -24.23
N ASP A 207 -1.10 6.50 -25.11
CA ASP A 207 -2.14 5.77 -25.85
C ASP A 207 -2.87 4.70 -25.00
N ILE A 208 -2.70 4.72 -23.67
CA ILE A 208 -3.41 3.82 -22.76
C ILE A 208 -4.88 4.19 -22.65
N GLY A 209 -5.75 3.20 -22.85
CA GLY A 209 -7.19 3.29 -22.59
C GLY A 209 -7.58 2.91 -21.16
N VAL A 210 -8.87 3.07 -20.84
CA VAL A 210 -9.45 2.56 -19.59
C VAL A 210 -9.47 1.04 -19.63
N VAL A 211 -9.18 0.43 -18.48
CA VAL A 211 -9.17 -1.03 -18.30
C VAL A 211 -10.48 -1.44 -17.62
N ASP A 212 -11.33 -2.15 -18.37
CA ASP A 212 -12.67 -2.57 -17.90
C ASP A 212 -12.79 -4.09 -17.75
N ASP A 213 -11.84 -4.85 -18.30
CA ASP A 213 -11.83 -6.31 -18.31
C ASP A 213 -10.39 -6.88 -18.26
N GLU A 214 -10.27 -8.21 -18.18
CA GLU A 214 -8.98 -8.89 -18.14
C GLU A 214 -8.15 -8.69 -19.42
N THR A 215 -8.80 -8.61 -20.59
CA THR A 215 -8.09 -8.48 -21.87
C THR A 215 -7.41 -7.11 -21.98
N SER A 216 -8.17 -6.05 -21.66
CA SER A 216 -7.67 -4.68 -21.57
C SER A 216 -6.64 -4.53 -20.45
N ALA A 217 -6.79 -5.24 -19.33
CA ALA A 217 -5.81 -5.29 -18.24
C ALA A 217 -4.47 -5.86 -18.70
N VAL A 218 -4.47 -7.01 -19.40
CA VAL A 218 -3.26 -7.61 -19.97
C VAL A 218 -2.59 -6.64 -20.96
N ALA A 219 -3.37 -6.03 -21.86
CA ALA A 219 -2.86 -5.05 -22.82
C ALA A 219 -2.21 -3.86 -22.11
N PHE A 220 -2.86 -3.31 -21.08
CA PHE A 220 -2.33 -2.22 -20.25
C PHE A 220 -1.02 -2.60 -19.54
N LEU A 221 -0.95 -3.76 -18.89
CA LEU A 221 0.23 -4.20 -18.15
C LEU A 221 1.43 -4.42 -19.06
N VAL A 222 1.22 -5.05 -20.23
CA VAL A 222 2.26 -5.26 -21.25
C VAL A 222 2.73 -3.92 -21.81
N HIS A 223 1.80 -3.03 -22.16
CA HIS A 223 2.14 -1.70 -22.70
C HIS A 223 2.91 -0.85 -21.70
N THR A 224 2.44 -0.77 -20.46
CA THR A 224 3.10 -0.03 -19.38
C THR A 224 4.51 -0.58 -19.12
N HIS A 225 4.66 -1.90 -19.03
CA HIS A 225 5.98 -2.52 -18.85
C HIS A 225 6.92 -2.18 -20.01
N LYS A 226 6.48 -2.33 -21.25
CA LYS A 226 7.28 -2.07 -22.45
C LYS A 226 7.79 -0.64 -22.53
N HIS A 227 6.98 0.33 -22.10
CA HIS A 227 7.30 1.74 -22.26
C HIS A 227 7.99 2.37 -21.05
N ILE A 228 7.77 1.86 -19.84
CA ILE A 228 8.36 2.42 -18.60
C ILE A 228 9.50 1.55 -18.06
N VAL A 229 9.30 0.24 -17.94
CA VAL A 229 10.21 -0.62 -17.17
C VAL A 229 11.24 -1.33 -18.04
N GLU A 230 10.83 -1.82 -19.21
CA GLU A 230 11.71 -2.51 -20.15
C GLU A 230 12.91 -1.67 -20.61
N PRO A 231 12.79 -0.35 -20.86
CA PRO A 231 13.95 0.47 -21.20
C PRO A 231 14.98 0.53 -20.07
N ALA A 232 14.53 0.61 -18.81
CA ALA A 232 15.42 0.56 -17.64
C ALA A 232 16.05 -0.83 -17.48
N ASP A 233 15.27 -1.91 -17.65
CA ASP A 233 15.79 -3.28 -17.58
C ASP A 233 16.89 -3.56 -18.60
N LYS A 234 16.76 -3.00 -19.82
CA LYS A 234 17.76 -3.13 -20.89
C LYS A 234 19.02 -2.32 -20.64
N PHE A 235 18.90 -1.19 -19.94
CA PHE A 235 20.02 -0.30 -19.66
C PHE A 235 20.81 -0.73 -18.43
N LEU A 236 20.12 -1.12 -17.36
CA LEU A 236 20.72 -1.46 -16.08
C LEU A 236 21.26 -2.89 -16.09
N ARG A 237 22.49 -3.10 -15.60
CA ARG A 237 23.04 -4.44 -15.42
C ARG A 237 22.16 -5.23 -14.44
N GLY A 238 21.63 -6.37 -14.90
CA GLY A 238 20.71 -7.22 -14.13
C GLY A 238 19.26 -6.70 -14.06
N GLY A 239 18.95 -5.61 -14.77
CA GLY A 239 17.67 -4.93 -14.76
C GLY A 239 17.29 -4.33 -13.41
N VAL A 240 16.11 -3.72 -13.34
CA VAL A 240 15.55 -3.06 -12.15
C VAL A 240 15.53 -3.99 -10.93
N ALA A 241 15.30 -5.29 -11.17
CA ALA A 241 15.15 -6.26 -10.10
C ALA A 241 16.46 -6.53 -9.35
N LYS A 242 17.59 -6.63 -10.07
CA LYS A 242 18.87 -7.09 -9.50
C LYS A 242 19.93 -6.00 -9.39
N ASN A 243 19.74 -4.85 -10.05
CA ASN A 243 20.71 -3.75 -10.01
C ASN A 243 20.90 -3.21 -8.59
N ASP A 244 22.16 -3.04 -8.16
CA ASP A 244 22.48 -2.69 -6.78
C ASP A 244 22.15 -1.23 -6.45
N MET A 245 22.43 -0.29 -7.36
CA MET A 245 22.03 1.12 -7.20
C MET A 245 20.51 1.25 -7.03
N VAL A 246 19.74 0.54 -7.85
CA VAL A 246 18.27 0.59 -7.75
C VAL A 246 17.76 0.01 -6.43
N LYS A 247 18.43 -0.99 -5.86
CA LYS A 247 18.06 -1.53 -4.55
C LYS A 247 18.40 -0.59 -3.41
N SER A 248 19.54 0.08 -3.46
CA SER A 248 20.04 0.92 -2.36
C SER A 248 19.50 2.34 -2.41
N GLU A 249 19.43 2.94 -3.58
CA GLU A 249 19.10 4.36 -3.76
C GLU A 249 17.65 4.58 -4.20
N LEU A 250 17.04 3.62 -4.91
CA LEU A 250 15.69 3.76 -5.48
C LEU A 250 14.72 2.66 -5.02
N PRO A 251 14.69 2.29 -3.71
CA PRO A 251 13.91 1.15 -3.24
C PRO A 251 12.41 1.30 -3.47
N ILE A 252 11.89 2.54 -3.47
CA ILE A 252 10.45 2.80 -3.60
C ILE A 252 10.04 2.67 -5.06
N LEU A 253 10.79 3.29 -5.97
CA LEU A 253 10.57 3.13 -7.41
C LEU A 253 10.79 1.69 -7.87
N ARG A 254 11.77 1.00 -7.28
CA ARG A 254 11.96 -0.44 -7.50
C ARG A 254 10.71 -1.22 -7.09
N HIS A 255 10.15 -0.93 -5.92
CA HIS A 255 8.96 -1.61 -5.41
C HIS A 255 7.76 -1.46 -6.35
N SER A 256 7.49 -0.24 -6.84
CA SER A 256 6.39 0.01 -7.78
C SER A 256 6.59 -0.69 -9.14
N PHE A 257 7.82 -0.74 -9.65
CA PHE A 257 8.12 -1.48 -10.89
C PHE A 257 8.00 -3.01 -10.70
N MET A 258 8.40 -3.52 -9.53
CA MET A 258 8.21 -4.94 -9.19
C MET A 258 6.74 -5.31 -9.05
N ARG A 259 5.89 -4.39 -8.56
CA ARG A 259 4.43 -4.55 -8.54
C ARG A 259 3.83 -4.71 -9.93
N LEU A 260 4.18 -3.81 -10.86
CA LEU A 260 3.77 -3.93 -12.26
C LEU A 260 4.22 -5.27 -12.88
N LYS A 261 5.46 -5.69 -12.62
CA LYS A 261 5.96 -6.99 -13.08
C LYS A 261 5.18 -8.17 -12.49
N ALA A 262 4.83 -8.12 -11.20
CA ALA A 262 4.07 -9.17 -10.55
C ALA A 262 2.66 -9.33 -11.16
N TYR A 263 1.92 -8.22 -11.32
CA TYR A 263 0.62 -8.25 -12.00
C TYR A 263 0.73 -8.71 -13.45
N ARG A 264 1.69 -8.17 -14.21
CA ARG A 264 1.92 -8.61 -15.59
C ARG A 264 2.20 -10.11 -15.64
N ASN A 265 3.08 -10.62 -14.79
CA ASN A 265 3.41 -12.03 -14.78
C ASN A 265 2.17 -12.89 -14.47
N LYS A 266 1.34 -12.48 -13.49
CA LYS A 266 0.13 -13.21 -13.13
C LYS A 266 -0.84 -13.39 -14.28
N PHE A 267 -1.10 -12.33 -15.04
CA PHE A 267 -2.11 -12.37 -16.10
C PHE A 267 -1.55 -12.75 -17.48
N CYS A 268 -0.23 -12.69 -17.68
CA CYS A 268 0.40 -13.00 -18.98
C CYS A 268 1.04 -14.40 -19.05
N HIS A 269 1.22 -15.10 -17.92
CA HIS A 269 1.86 -16.42 -17.89
C HIS A 269 0.90 -17.49 -17.40
N ILE A 270 0.92 -18.65 -18.08
CA ILE A 270 0.09 -19.81 -17.74
C ILE A 270 0.58 -20.46 -16.43
N GLU A 271 1.90 -20.49 -16.21
CA GLU A 271 2.52 -21.03 -15.00
C GLU A 271 3.45 -19.99 -14.37
N LEU A 272 3.31 -19.82 -13.05
CA LEU A 272 4.13 -18.93 -12.25
C LEU A 272 5.15 -19.73 -11.45
N THR A 273 6.36 -19.20 -11.36
CA THR A 273 7.33 -19.71 -10.39
C THR A 273 6.84 -19.43 -8.95
N PRO A 274 7.26 -20.22 -7.95
CA PRO A 274 6.88 -19.97 -6.56
C PRO A 274 7.24 -18.56 -6.05
N GLU A 275 8.35 -18.01 -6.53
CA GLU A 275 8.79 -16.65 -6.19
C GLU A 275 7.86 -15.59 -6.77
N THR A 276 7.43 -15.76 -8.02
CA THR A 276 6.48 -14.83 -8.67
C THR A 276 5.08 -14.93 -8.08
N GLU A 277 4.63 -16.12 -7.68
CA GLU A 277 3.36 -16.29 -6.98
C GLU A 277 3.39 -15.56 -5.64
N LYS A 278 4.45 -15.77 -4.83
CA LYS A 278 4.63 -15.07 -3.56
C LYS A 278 4.64 -13.54 -3.71
N ALA A 279 5.32 -13.03 -4.75
CA ALA A 279 5.32 -11.61 -5.05
C ALA A 279 3.92 -11.10 -5.40
N TYR A 280 3.18 -11.80 -6.26
CA TYR A 280 1.79 -11.46 -6.58
C TYR A 280 0.90 -11.48 -5.33
N SER A 281 0.96 -12.55 -4.52
CA SER A 281 0.20 -12.66 -3.27
C SER A 281 0.50 -11.52 -2.29
N SER A 282 1.75 -11.04 -2.25
CA SER A 282 2.11 -9.88 -1.43
C SER A 282 1.44 -8.60 -1.92
N PHE A 283 1.45 -8.34 -3.23
CA PHE A 283 0.88 -7.12 -3.80
C PHE A 283 -0.65 -7.11 -3.83
N ILE A 284 -1.29 -8.26 -4.11
CA ILE A 284 -2.75 -8.36 -4.04
C ILE A 284 -3.24 -8.17 -2.60
N ASN A 285 -2.46 -8.63 -1.61
CA ASN A 285 -2.75 -8.35 -0.20
C ASN A 285 -2.63 -6.86 0.13
N GLU A 286 -1.63 -6.17 -0.40
CA GLU A 286 -1.43 -4.74 -0.18
C GLU A 286 -2.51 -3.87 -0.85
N ASP A 287 -2.82 -4.16 -2.11
CA ASP A 287 -3.71 -3.32 -2.92
C ASP A 287 -5.19 -3.63 -2.72
N PHE A 288 -5.52 -4.90 -2.40
CA PHE A 288 -6.89 -5.45 -2.43
C PHE A 288 -7.23 -6.39 -1.26
N ASP A 289 -6.46 -6.35 -0.17
CA ASP A 289 -6.69 -7.20 1.02
C ASP A 289 -6.75 -8.71 0.68
N GLY A 290 -6.07 -9.13 -0.39
CA GLY A 290 -5.96 -10.52 -0.81
C GLY A 290 -7.09 -11.01 -1.71
N ILE A 291 -8.08 -10.15 -1.98
CA ILE A 291 -9.19 -10.46 -2.87
C ILE A 291 -8.71 -10.35 -4.32
N ASP A 292 -9.04 -11.37 -5.13
CA ASP A 292 -8.67 -11.37 -6.54
C ASP A 292 -9.35 -10.21 -7.29
N VAL A 293 -8.61 -9.59 -8.22
CA VAL A 293 -9.08 -8.45 -9.01
C VAL A 293 -10.40 -8.75 -9.73
N SER A 294 -10.58 -9.97 -10.23
CA SER A 294 -11.79 -10.39 -10.95
C SER A 294 -13.04 -10.48 -10.06
N ALA A 295 -12.86 -10.62 -8.74
CA ALA A 295 -13.96 -10.71 -7.77
C ALA A 295 -14.40 -9.34 -7.23
N ILE A 296 -13.70 -8.27 -7.60
CA ILE A 296 -13.93 -6.91 -7.10
C ILE A 296 -14.73 -6.12 -8.15
N GLU A 297 -15.76 -5.41 -7.69
CA GLU A 297 -16.50 -4.46 -8.52
C GLU A 297 -15.55 -3.35 -9.03
N ASP A 298 -15.51 -3.15 -10.34
CA ASP A 298 -14.54 -2.32 -11.05
C ASP A 298 -13.07 -2.70 -10.76
N GLY A 299 -12.81 -3.95 -10.39
CA GLY A 299 -11.50 -4.42 -9.97
C GLY A 299 -10.40 -4.15 -10.99
N TRP A 300 -10.67 -4.37 -12.28
CA TRP A 300 -9.69 -4.15 -13.35
C TRP A 300 -9.26 -2.67 -13.46
N PHE A 301 -10.21 -1.74 -13.38
CA PHE A 301 -9.91 -0.31 -13.36
C PHE A 301 -9.20 0.10 -12.07
N LYS A 302 -9.61 -0.46 -10.92
CA LYS A 302 -8.91 -0.24 -9.65
C LYS A 302 -7.47 -0.73 -9.69
N MET A 303 -7.20 -1.86 -10.35
CA MET A 303 -5.84 -2.36 -10.55
C MET A 303 -5.01 -1.43 -11.44
N GLN A 304 -5.59 -0.93 -12.54
CA GLN A 304 -4.96 0.11 -13.37
C GLN A 304 -4.60 1.33 -12.53
N ARG A 305 -5.52 1.82 -11.68
CA ARG A 305 -5.29 2.94 -10.78
C ARG A 305 -4.16 2.68 -9.79
N ARG A 306 -4.19 1.53 -9.10
CA ARG A 306 -3.15 1.14 -8.13
C ARG A 306 -1.77 1.12 -8.77
N VAL A 307 -1.64 0.52 -9.96
CA VAL A 307 -0.37 0.47 -10.68
C VAL A 307 0.14 1.87 -11.01
N LEU A 308 -0.69 2.72 -11.61
CA LEU A 308 -0.28 4.07 -12.00
C LEU A 308 0.03 4.96 -10.79
N ASP A 309 -0.80 4.92 -9.76
CA ASP A 309 -0.62 5.73 -8.54
C ASP A 309 0.65 5.38 -7.80
N ASN A 310 0.99 4.10 -7.73
CA ASN A 310 2.19 3.66 -7.03
C ASN A 310 3.46 4.00 -7.81
N ILE A 311 3.41 4.03 -9.14
CA ILE A 311 4.52 4.54 -9.94
C ILE A 311 4.66 6.06 -9.71
N HIS A 312 3.55 6.80 -9.79
CA HIS A 312 3.57 8.25 -9.62
C HIS A 312 4.08 8.68 -8.23
N ILE A 313 3.54 8.11 -7.14
CA ILE A 313 3.98 8.47 -5.80
C ILE A 313 5.44 8.06 -5.55
N ALA A 314 5.89 6.92 -6.10
CA ALA A 314 7.27 6.52 -6.01
C ALA A 314 8.19 7.54 -6.69
N LEU A 315 7.84 8.01 -7.88
CA LEU A 315 8.60 9.04 -8.58
C LEU A 315 8.64 10.35 -7.82
N GLN A 316 7.49 10.84 -7.35
CA GLN A 316 7.42 12.07 -6.53
C GLN A 316 8.30 11.96 -5.27
N THR A 317 8.28 10.79 -4.63
CA THR A 317 9.09 10.52 -3.45
C THR A 317 10.58 10.54 -3.78
N GLU A 318 11.02 9.85 -4.84
CA GLU A 318 12.43 9.84 -5.23
C GLU A 318 12.89 11.20 -5.78
N LEU A 319 12.02 11.95 -6.46
CA LEU A 319 12.27 13.32 -6.92
C LEU A 319 12.55 14.27 -5.75
N SER A 320 11.81 14.14 -4.65
CA SER A 320 12.03 14.96 -3.46
C SER A 320 13.38 14.71 -2.76
N ARG A 321 14.12 13.67 -3.16
CA ARG A 321 15.43 13.29 -2.62
C ARG A 321 16.62 13.70 -3.51
N ILE A 322 16.36 14.16 -4.73
CA ILE A 322 17.38 14.65 -5.68
C ILE A 322 17.60 16.14 -5.41
#